data_AF-A0A517T3A2-F1
#
_entry.id   AF-A0A517T3A2-F1
#
_cell.length_a   1.000
_cell.length_b   1.000
_cell.length_c   1.000
_cell.angle_alpha   90.00
_cell.angle_beta   90.00
_cell.angle_gamma   90.00
#
_symmetry.space_group_name_H-M   'P 1'
#
loop_
_entity.id
_entity.type
_entity.pdbx_description
1 polymer ?
#
loop_
_entity_poly.entity_id
_entity_poly.type
_entity_poly.pdbx_seq_one_letter_code
_entity_poly.pdbx_strand_id
1 'polypeptide(L)'
;MLTISNDTLPQTCLSYLAFRIAFKETLERIALSDQMGGDPHDKFGFLTEVPFLASVPAHVQIDLLGATWAKHLSQESQPADLVDEAVIYSVCETSARIVEQEPDTVHNYLAGGPLDVTVPVDHFLATELRALHLNLSNEGDFLLISQFEDMEPEEAKRLKQKFGLDEERTEALFEVLKRYHLSADFLGNLTGMLTGREILTVVKILGVK
;
A
#
# COMPACT_ATOMS: atom_id res chain seq x y z
N MET A 1 2.43 -12.14 -11.16
CA MET A 1 3.66 -11.36 -11.28
C MET A 1 3.21 -10.00 -11.69
N LEU A 2 3.37 -9.01 -10.81
CA LEU A 2 2.89 -7.66 -11.07
C LEU A 2 3.89 -6.92 -11.94
N THR A 3 3.43 -6.43 -13.09
CA THR A 3 4.26 -5.73 -14.09
C THR A 3 3.89 -4.27 -14.18
N ILE A 4 4.85 -3.38 -13.93
CA ILE A 4 4.72 -1.93 -14.03
C ILE A 4 5.44 -1.50 -15.30
N SER A 5 4.68 -1.00 -16.29
CA SER A 5 5.23 -0.69 -17.61
C SER A 5 5.98 -1.91 -18.20
N ASN A 6 7.31 -1.84 -18.28
CA ASN A 6 8.16 -2.92 -18.79
C ASN A 6 8.86 -3.74 -17.69
N ASP A 7 8.73 -3.34 -16.42
CA ASP A 7 9.42 -3.96 -15.30
C ASP A 7 8.49 -4.87 -14.49
N THR A 8 9.07 -5.90 -13.89
CA THR A 8 8.36 -6.76 -12.95
C THR A 8 8.77 -6.43 -11.53
N LEU A 9 7.81 -6.20 -10.64
CA LEU A 9 8.09 -6.08 -9.21
C LEU A 9 8.75 -7.38 -8.72
N PRO A 10 9.99 -7.34 -8.18
CA PRO A 10 10.74 -8.55 -7.87
C PRO A 10 10.10 -9.31 -6.70
N GLN A 11 9.92 -10.62 -6.81
CA GLN A 11 9.40 -11.47 -5.72
C GLN A 11 10.55 -11.85 -4.76
N THR A 12 10.99 -10.88 -3.96
CA THR A 12 12.11 -11.05 -3.02
C THR A 12 11.68 -10.91 -1.58
N CYS A 13 12.58 -11.25 -0.66
CA CYS A 13 12.39 -10.99 0.77
C CYS A 13 12.10 -9.51 1.04
N LEU A 14 12.77 -8.58 0.34
CA LEU A 14 12.53 -7.14 0.50
C LEU A 14 11.08 -6.75 0.16
N SER A 15 10.51 -7.29 -0.92
CA SER A 15 9.11 -7.05 -1.28
C SER A 15 8.17 -7.57 -0.19
N TYR A 16 8.41 -8.76 0.34
CA TYR A 16 7.65 -9.27 1.48
C TYR A 16 7.77 -8.36 2.71
N LEU A 17 8.98 -7.89 3.05
CA LEU A 17 9.21 -6.99 4.18
C LEU A 17 8.43 -5.69 4.02
N ALA A 18 8.50 -5.06 2.85
CA ALA A 18 7.80 -3.80 2.56
C ALA A 18 6.29 -3.92 2.78
N PHE A 19 5.67 -4.91 2.14
CA PHE A 19 4.23 -5.15 2.25
C PHE A 19 3.82 -5.51 3.68
N ARG A 20 4.55 -6.41 4.34
CA ARG A 20 4.22 -6.87 5.69
C ARG A 20 4.35 -5.76 6.74
N ILE A 21 5.41 -4.98 6.70
CA ILE A 21 5.64 -3.87 7.64
C ILE A 21 4.53 -2.83 7.49
N ALA A 22 4.25 -2.39 6.26
CA ALA A 22 3.21 -1.40 6.00
C ALA A 22 1.80 -1.89 6.39
N PHE A 23 1.51 -3.18 6.16
CA PHE A 23 0.25 -3.80 6.59
C PHE A 23 0.13 -3.80 8.12
N LYS A 24 1.17 -4.26 8.83
CA LYS A 24 1.15 -4.36 10.30
C LYS A 24 1.03 -3.00 10.95
N GLU A 25 1.79 -2.01 10.47
CA GLU A 25 1.68 -0.63 10.91
C GLU A 25 0.25 -0.11 10.78
N THR A 26 -0.34 -0.27 9.59
CA THR A 26 -1.68 0.26 9.32
C THR A 26 -2.72 -0.44 10.19
N LEU A 27 -2.64 -1.75 10.35
CA LEU A 27 -3.54 -2.52 11.22
C LEU A 27 -3.42 -2.12 12.70
N GLU A 28 -2.21 -1.89 13.19
CA GLU A 28 -1.99 -1.43 14.57
C GLU A 28 -2.61 -0.06 14.79
N ARG A 29 -2.43 0.88 13.85
CA ARG A 29 -3.09 2.19 13.91
C ARG A 29 -4.61 2.10 13.91
N ILE A 30 -5.20 1.20 13.14
CA ILE A 30 -6.66 0.94 13.19
C ILE A 30 -7.05 0.50 14.62
N ALA A 31 -6.36 -0.50 15.17
CA ALA A 31 -6.66 -1.03 16.49
C ALA A 31 -6.49 0.01 17.61
N LEU A 32 -5.52 0.93 17.48
CA LEU A 32 -5.31 2.04 18.40
C LEU A 32 -6.41 3.10 18.27
N SER A 33 -6.78 3.48 17.04
CA SER A 33 -7.85 4.46 16.77
C SER A 33 -9.19 3.99 17.37
N ASP A 34 -9.55 2.71 17.17
CA ASP A 34 -10.77 2.13 17.74
C ASP A 34 -10.79 2.18 19.28
N GLN A 35 -9.64 1.95 19.93
CA GLN A 35 -9.53 2.00 21.39
C GLN A 35 -9.66 3.42 21.95
N MET A 36 -9.21 4.41 21.19
CA MET A 36 -9.24 5.82 21.59
C MET A 36 -10.57 6.52 21.25
N GLY A 37 -11.54 5.80 20.67
CA GLY A 37 -12.80 6.39 20.21
C GLY A 37 -12.60 7.30 19.00
N GLY A 38 -11.80 6.81 18.03
CA GLY A 38 -11.19 7.56 16.94
C GLY A 38 -12.05 8.61 16.24
N ASP A 39 -11.39 9.66 15.78
CA ASP A 39 -12.03 10.68 14.94
C ASP A 39 -12.28 10.08 13.55
N PRO A 40 -13.52 10.11 13.02
CA PRO A 40 -13.81 9.72 11.64
C PRO A 40 -13.01 10.49 10.57
N HIS A 41 -12.37 11.61 10.96
CA HIS A 41 -11.59 12.48 10.07
C HIS A 41 -10.09 12.20 10.17
N ASP A 42 -9.65 11.31 11.07
CA ASP A 42 -8.24 10.96 11.19
C ASP A 42 -7.76 10.27 9.92
N LYS A 43 -6.75 10.89 9.28
CA LYS A 43 -6.08 10.35 8.09
C LYS A 43 -4.82 9.63 8.54
N PHE A 44 -4.85 8.30 8.50
CA PHE A 44 -3.70 7.47 8.84
C PHE A 44 -3.65 6.21 7.97
N GLY A 45 -2.52 5.50 8.05
CA GLY A 45 -2.23 4.32 7.25
C GLY A 45 -1.19 4.61 6.19
N PHE A 46 -0.71 3.57 5.50
CA PHE A 46 0.41 3.70 4.59
C PHE A 46 0.10 4.54 3.33
N LEU A 47 -1.15 4.61 2.86
CA LEU A 47 -1.50 5.40 1.67
C LEU A 47 -1.46 6.92 1.91
N THR A 48 -1.22 7.39 3.13
CA THR A 48 -0.99 8.82 3.39
C THR A 48 0.29 9.34 2.73
N GLU A 49 1.21 8.46 2.33
CA GLU A 49 2.38 8.81 1.52
C GLU A 49 1.98 9.33 0.12
N VAL A 50 0.75 9.05 -0.35
CA VAL A 50 0.19 9.58 -1.60
C VAL A 50 -0.90 10.60 -1.26
N PRO A 51 -0.67 11.92 -1.43
CA PRO A 51 -1.60 12.95 -0.96
C PRO A 51 -3.03 12.78 -1.46
N PHE A 52 -3.20 12.42 -2.73
CA PHE A 52 -4.51 12.17 -3.34
C PHE A 52 -5.30 11.05 -2.65
N LEU A 53 -4.60 10.01 -2.16
CA LEU A 53 -5.19 8.85 -1.51
C LEU A 53 -5.20 8.95 0.02
N ALA A 54 -4.75 10.07 0.60
CA ALA A 54 -4.66 10.22 2.05
C ALA A 54 -6.02 10.19 2.77
N SER A 55 -7.12 10.36 2.04
CA SER A 55 -8.48 10.26 2.59
C SER A 55 -9.10 8.86 2.49
N VAL A 56 -8.40 7.89 1.89
CA VAL A 56 -8.89 6.51 1.79
C VAL A 56 -8.95 5.90 3.21
N PRO A 57 -10.10 5.32 3.63
CA PRO A 57 -10.21 4.71 4.95
C PRO A 57 -9.16 3.62 5.18
N ALA A 58 -8.54 3.58 6.36
CA ALA A 58 -7.42 2.70 6.65
C ALA A 58 -7.70 1.21 6.40
N HIS A 59 -8.93 0.73 6.67
CA HIS A 59 -9.34 -0.64 6.35
C HIS A 59 -9.42 -0.90 4.84
N VAL A 60 -9.79 0.10 4.03
CA VAL A 60 -9.73 0.00 2.57
C VAL A 60 -8.28 -0.01 2.08
N GLN A 61 -7.39 0.77 2.71
CA GLN A 61 -5.97 0.77 2.34
C GLN A 61 -5.35 -0.63 2.45
N ILE A 62 -5.60 -1.34 3.56
CA ILE A 62 -5.07 -2.71 3.75
C ILE A 62 -5.71 -3.73 2.81
N ASP A 63 -6.95 -3.50 2.33
CA ASP A 63 -7.56 -4.33 1.29
C ASP A 63 -6.88 -4.14 -0.06
N LEU A 64 -6.59 -2.89 -0.44
CA LEU A 64 -5.82 -2.59 -1.64
C LEU A 64 -4.42 -3.20 -1.56
N LEU A 65 -3.75 -3.08 -0.41
CA LEU A 65 -2.46 -3.74 -0.16
C LEU A 65 -2.56 -5.26 -0.38
N GLY A 66 -3.59 -5.89 0.18
CA GLY A 66 -3.85 -7.32 -0.03
C GLY A 66 -4.04 -7.66 -1.50
N ALA A 67 -4.88 -6.91 -2.22
CA ALA A 67 -5.14 -7.14 -3.63
C ALA A 67 -3.86 -7.00 -4.49
N THR A 68 -3.07 -5.95 -4.26
CA THR A 68 -1.78 -5.74 -4.95
C THR A 68 -0.78 -6.85 -4.59
N TRP A 69 -0.74 -7.30 -3.34
CA TRP A 69 0.06 -8.46 -2.92
C TRP A 69 -0.36 -9.75 -3.64
N ALA A 70 -1.66 -10.02 -3.75
CA ALA A 70 -2.16 -11.19 -4.46
C ALA A 70 -1.78 -11.17 -5.96
N LYS A 71 -1.90 -10.01 -6.63
CA LYS A 71 -1.41 -9.81 -8.00
C LYS A 71 0.10 -10.04 -8.10
N HIS A 72 0.87 -9.53 -7.13
CA HIS A 72 2.31 -9.73 -7.05
C HIS A 72 2.68 -11.20 -6.99
N LEU A 73 1.99 -12.01 -6.17
CA LEU A 73 2.22 -13.46 -6.03
C LEU A 73 1.69 -14.32 -7.18
N SER A 74 0.81 -13.80 -8.04
CA SER A 74 0.27 -14.57 -9.17
C SER A 74 1.37 -15.17 -10.04
N GLN A 75 1.13 -16.33 -10.65
CA GLN A 75 2.06 -16.88 -11.66
C GLN A 75 1.88 -16.20 -13.03
N GLU A 76 0.71 -15.64 -13.27
CA GLU A 76 0.40 -14.92 -14.51
C GLU A 76 0.89 -13.48 -14.40
N SER A 77 1.31 -12.91 -15.54
CA SER A 77 1.65 -11.49 -15.63
C SER A 77 0.37 -10.68 -15.45
N GLN A 78 0.36 -9.78 -14.47
CA GLN A 78 -0.74 -8.89 -14.17
C GLN A 78 -0.26 -7.45 -14.37
N PRO A 79 -0.82 -6.68 -15.32
CA PRO A 79 -0.46 -5.28 -15.47
C PRO A 79 -0.89 -4.50 -14.23
N ALA A 80 0.02 -3.69 -13.71
CA ALA A 80 -0.27 -2.76 -12.63
C ALA A 80 -1.10 -1.59 -13.17
N ASP A 81 -2.10 -1.19 -12.38
CA ASP A 81 -2.77 0.10 -12.55
C ASP A 81 -2.13 1.16 -11.63
N LEU A 82 -2.59 2.41 -11.72
CA LEU A 82 -2.06 3.49 -10.88
C LEU A 82 -2.31 3.27 -9.38
N VAL A 83 -3.31 2.45 -9.00
CA VAL A 83 -3.56 2.10 -7.58
C VAL A 83 -2.48 1.14 -7.10
N ASP A 84 -2.15 0.11 -7.89
CA ASP A 84 -1.07 -0.81 -7.58
C ASP A 84 0.27 -0.08 -7.47
N GLU A 85 0.56 0.83 -8.39
CA GLU A 85 1.76 1.67 -8.36
C GLU A 85 1.84 2.53 -7.10
N ALA A 86 0.72 3.19 -6.74
CA ALA A 86 0.62 3.98 -5.51
C ALA A 86 0.81 3.11 -4.27
N VAL A 87 0.21 1.92 -4.22
CA VAL A 87 0.38 0.96 -3.12
C VAL A 87 1.86 0.57 -2.97
N ILE A 88 2.52 0.19 -4.07
CA ILE A 88 3.94 -0.22 -4.05
C ILE A 88 4.82 0.91 -3.54
N TYR A 89 4.63 2.12 -4.05
CA TYR A 89 5.33 3.31 -3.57
C TYR A 89 5.12 3.50 -2.07
N SER A 90 3.86 3.53 -1.63
CA SER A 90 3.51 3.79 -0.24
C SER A 90 4.01 2.71 0.73
N VAL A 91 3.98 1.43 0.37
CA VAL A 91 4.52 0.37 1.24
C VAL A 91 6.04 0.46 1.35
N CYS A 92 6.74 0.84 0.28
CA CYS A 92 8.19 1.01 0.29
C CYS A 92 8.60 2.21 1.14
N GLU A 93 7.96 3.37 0.96
CA GLU A 93 8.26 4.57 1.76
C GLU A 93 7.87 4.40 3.23
N THR A 94 6.68 3.84 3.50
CA THR A 94 6.23 3.59 4.87
C THR A 94 7.17 2.63 5.60
N SER A 95 7.54 1.51 4.97
CA SER A 95 8.43 0.53 5.60
C SER A 95 9.83 1.08 5.83
N ALA A 96 10.40 1.82 4.87
CA ALA A 96 11.69 2.48 5.04
C ALA A 96 11.67 3.51 6.18
N ARG A 97 10.60 4.31 6.27
CA ARG A 97 10.39 5.28 7.36
C ARG A 97 10.34 4.59 8.73
N ILE A 98 9.61 3.48 8.85
CA ILE A 98 9.51 2.72 10.11
C ILE A 98 10.87 2.12 10.49
N VAL A 99 11.63 1.57 9.53
CA VAL A 99 12.99 1.07 9.79
C VAL A 99 13.90 2.17 10.37
N GLU A 100 13.77 3.40 9.89
CA GLU A 100 14.60 4.52 10.37
C GLU A 100 14.13 5.10 11.71
N GLN A 101 12.82 5.18 11.93
CA GLN A 101 12.24 5.90 13.06
C GLN A 101 11.93 4.98 14.24
N GLU A 102 11.56 3.74 13.97
CA GLU A 102 10.99 2.78 14.93
C GLU A 102 11.55 1.35 14.72
N PRO A 103 12.89 1.16 14.75
CA PRO A 103 13.52 -0.11 14.39
C PRO A 103 13.10 -1.28 15.29
N ASP A 104 12.83 -1.03 16.57
CA ASP A 104 12.38 -2.06 17.52
C ASP A 104 11.00 -2.63 17.13
N THR A 105 10.14 -1.80 16.54
CA THR A 105 8.80 -2.19 16.09
C THR A 105 8.86 -3.12 14.87
N VAL A 106 9.86 -2.96 14.01
CA VAL A 106 10.04 -3.80 12.81
C VAL A 106 10.17 -5.28 13.17
N HIS A 107 10.94 -5.60 14.21
CA HIS A 107 11.08 -6.99 14.65
C HIS A 107 9.74 -7.60 15.09
N ASN A 108 8.89 -6.82 15.76
CA ASN A 108 7.56 -7.26 16.18
C ASN A 108 6.64 -7.50 14.98
N TYR A 109 6.72 -6.66 13.94
CA TYR A 109 5.92 -6.82 12.71
C TYR A 109 6.32 -8.07 11.93
N LEU A 110 7.60 -8.44 11.94
CA LEU A 110 8.10 -9.63 11.25
C LEU A 110 7.89 -10.92 12.03
N ALA A 111 7.89 -10.84 13.37
CA ALA A 111 7.75 -12.00 14.23
C ALA A 111 6.47 -12.82 13.94
N GLY A 112 6.64 -14.15 13.91
CA GLY A 112 5.53 -15.09 13.73
C GLY A 112 4.86 -15.07 12.35
N GLY A 113 5.46 -14.40 11.37
CA GLY A 113 5.00 -14.39 9.99
C GLY A 113 5.25 -15.70 9.23
N PRO A 114 4.71 -15.84 8.00
CA PRO A 114 4.93 -17.02 7.16
C PRO A 114 6.39 -17.26 6.79
N LEU A 115 7.18 -16.19 6.65
CA LEU A 115 8.61 -16.26 6.39
C LEU A 115 9.38 -15.95 7.68
N ASP A 116 10.29 -16.86 8.04
CA ASP A 116 11.24 -16.65 9.13
C ASP A 116 12.38 -15.75 8.61
N VAL A 117 12.23 -14.44 8.83
CA VAL A 117 13.16 -13.43 8.33
C VAL A 117 13.88 -12.79 9.51
N THR A 118 15.18 -13.01 9.59
CA THR A 118 16.07 -12.28 10.49
C THR A 118 16.94 -11.36 9.64
N VAL A 119 16.64 -10.06 9.66
CA VAL A 119 17.41 -9.03 8.95
C VAL A 119 17.90 -7.96 9.92
N PRO A 120 19.09 -7.37 9.70
CA PRO A 120 19.49 -6.15 10.37
C PRO A 120 18.49 -5.02 10.06
N VAL A 121 17.95 -4.39 11.09
CA VAL A 121 17.07 -3.22 10.96
C VAL A 121 17.93 -1.98 11.07
N ASP A 122 18.47 -1.55 9.95
CA ASP A 122 19.40 -0.44 9.84
C ASP A 122 19.08 0.49 8.66
N HIS A 123 19.85 1.56 8.52
CA HIS A 123 19.69 2.51 7.42
C HIS A 123 19.91 1.89 6.04
N PHE A 124 20.71 0.80 5.96
CA PHE A 124 20.90 0.08 4.69
C PHE A 124 19.59 -0.61 4.27
N LEU A 125 18.92 -1.32 5.20
CA LEU A 125 17.60 -1.90 4.92
C LEU A 125 16.58 -0.84 4.48
N ALA A 126 16.54 0.32 5.13
CA ALA A 126 15.65 1.41 4.73
C ALA A 126 15.93 1.92 3.30
N THR A 127 17.22 2.01 2.93
CA THR A 127 17.63 2.40 1.58
C THR A 127 17.19 1.37 0.54
N GLU A 128 17.38 0.08 0.83
CA GLU A 128 16.97 -1.00 -0.07
C GLU A 128 15.45 -1.08 -0.23
N LEU A 129 14.68 -0.82 0.82
CA LEU A 129 13.22 -0.75 0.75
C LEU A 129 12.75 0.37 -0.18
N ARG A 130 13.35 1.56 -0.12
CA ARG A 130 13.04 2.64 -1.08
C ARG A 130 13.49 2.29 -2.50
N ALA A 131 14.65 1.65 -2.63
CA ALA A 131 15.19 1.26 -3.93
C ALA A 131 14.24 0.32 -4.70
N LEU A 132 13.38 -0.45 -4.02
CA LEU A 132 12.39 -1.32 -4.68
C LEU A 132 11.51 -0.58 -5.66
N HIS A 133 10.96 0.58 -5.29
CA HIS A 133 10.07 1.33 -6.18
C HIS A 133 10.85 2.23 -7.14
N LEU A 134 12.01 2.77 -6.71
CA LEU A 134 12.88 3.61 -7.55
C LEU A 134 13.49 2.85 -8.74
N ASN A 135 13.65 1.54 -8.62
CA ASN A 135 14.18 0.68 -9.68
C ASN A 135 13.11 0.24 -10.70
N LEU A 136 11.84 0.60 -10.50
CA LEU A 136 10.75 0.32 -11.43
C LEU A 136 10.59 1.51 -12.37
N SER A 137 10.20 1.26 -13.62
CA SER A 137 9.82 2.27 -14.61
C SER A 137 8.49 2.97 -14.29
N ASN A 138 8.22 3.17 -13.00
CA ASN A 138 7.08 3.92 -12.49
C ASN A 138 7.32 5.42 -12.72
N GLU A 139 6.37 6.10 -13.36
CA GLU A 139 6.50 7.52 -13.70
C GLU A 139 6.14 8.46 -12.54
N GLY A 140 5.61 7.92 -11.43
CA GLY A 140 5.15 8.70 -10.28
C GLY A 140 3.87 9.49 -10.58
N ASP A 141 3.16 9.12 -11.64
CA ASP A 141 1.94 9.76 -12.15
C ASP A 141 0.89 10.00 -11.03
N PHE A 142 0.73 9.02 -10.14
CA PHE A 142 -0.20 9.08 -9.01
C PHE A 142 0.13 10.19 -7.99
N LEU A 143 1.39 10.64 -7.90
CA LEU A 143 1.80 11.75 -7.03
C LEU A 143 1.43 13.12 -7.60
N LEU A 144 1.20 13.21 -8.91
CA LEU A 144 0.86 14.47 -9.58
C LEU A 144 -0.64 14.79 -9.48
N ILE A 145 -1.48 13.80 -9.17
CA ILE A 145 -2.94 13.95 -9.28
C ILE A 145 -3.49 15.01 -8.33
N SER A 146 -2.94 15.11 -7.12
CA SER A 146 -3.35 16.13 -6.15
C SER A 146 -3.10 17.56 -6.63
N GLN A 147 -2.18 17.77 -7.59
CA GLN A 147 -1.92 19.10 -8.16
C GLN A 147 -3.09 19.62 -8.99
N PHE A 148 -4.01 18.74 -9.42
CA PHE A 148 -5.17 19.12 -10.23
C PHE A 148 -6.45 19.29 -9.41
N GLU A 149 -6.45 19.01 -8.11
CA GLU A 149 -7.67 19.03 -7.28
C GLU A 149 -8.26 20.44 -7.12
N ASP A 150 -7.38 21.45 -7.06
CA ASP A 150 -7.76 22.87 -6.90
C ASP A 150 -7.97 23.60 -8.24
N MET A 151 -7.92 22.89 -9.38
CA MET A 151 -8.03 23.47 -10.71
C MET A 151 -9.44 23.38 -11.28
N GLU A 152 -9.82 24.34 -12.13
CA GLU A 152 -11.06 24.26 -12.89
C GLU A 152 -11.07 23.00 -13.80
N PRO A 153 -12.20 22.28 -13.93
CA PRO A 153 -12.25 20.97 -14.59
C PRO A 153 -11.66 20.94 -16.01
N GLU A 154 -11.92 21.95 -16.83
CA GLU A 154 -11.40 22.04 -18.20
C GLU A 154 -9.88 22.29 -18.24
N GLU A 155 -9.36 23.06 -17.29
CA GLU A 155 -7.92 23.30 -17.15
C GLU A 155 -7.19 22.06 -16.63
N ALA A 156 -7.76 21.40 -15.62
CA ALA A 156 -7.28 20.13 -15.10
C ALA A 156 -7.23 19.07 -16.21
N LYS A 157 -8.30 18.93 -17.01
CA LYS A 157 -8.36 17.98 -18.13
C LYS A 157 -7.26 18.22 -19.16
N ARG A 158 -7.06 19.48 -19.56
CA ARG A 158 -6.01 19.87 -20.52
C ARG A 158 -4.61 19.55 -19.99
N LEU A 159 -4.34 19.82 -18.71
CA LEU A 159 -3.03 19.57 -18.11
C LEU A 159 -2.78 18.08 -17.90
N LYS A 160 -3.77 17.31 -17.41
CA LYS A 160 -3.70 15.85 -17.31
C LYS A 160 -3.31 15.20 -18.64
N GLN A 161 -3.95 15.60 -19.74
CA GLN A 161 -3.58 15.14 -21.08
C GLN A 161 -2.13 15.48 -21.47
N LYS A 162 -1.64 16.66 -21.09
CA LYS A 162 -0.25 17.08 -21.35
C LYS A 162 0.77 16.22 -20.60
N PHE A 163 0.41 15.72 -19.42
CA PHE A 163 1.24 14.84 -18.60
C PHE A 163 1.00 13.34 -18.88
N GLY A 164 0.20 12.98 -19.88
CA GLY A 164 -0.07 11.56 -20.18
C GLY A 164 -1.03 10.87 -19.20
N LEU A 165 -1.69 11.64 -18.34
CA LEU A 165 -2.74 11.18 -17.43
C LEU A 165 -4.07 11.18 -18.19
N ASP A 166 -4.35 10.08 -18.90
CA ASP A 166 -5.68 9.89 -19.48
C ASP A 166 -6.72 9.56 -18.40
N GLU A 167 -7.99 9.80 -18.73
CA GLU A 167 -9.11 9.64 -17.80
C GLU A 167 -9.25 8.17 -17.35
N GLU A 168 -9.05 7.24 -18.28
CA GLU A 168 -9.16 5.79 -18.06
C GLU A 168 -8.14 5.27 -17.03
N ARG A 169 -6.87 5.70 -17.10
CA ARG A 169 -5.82 5.35 -16.15
C ARG A 169 -6.11 5.91 -14.76
N THR A 170 -6.64 7.13 -14.68
CA THR A 170 -6.88 7.80 -13.39
C THR A 170 -8.17 7.35 -12.70
N GLU A 171 -9.15 6.81 -13.43
CA GLU A 171 -10.45 6.40 -12.89
C GLU A 171 -10.31 5.44 -11.71
N ALA A 172 -9.37 4.49 -11.78
CA ALA A 172 -9.12 3.54 -10.71
C ALA A 172 -8.81 4.21 -9.35
N LEU A 173 -8.08 5.33 -9.36
CA LEU A 173 -7.75 6.08 -8.15
C LEU A 173 -8.97 6.82 -7.59
N PHE A 174 -9.82 7.38 -8.45
CA PHE A 174 -11.08 8.01 -8.04
C PHE A 174 -12.08 6.99 -7.49
N GLU A 175 -12.15 5.80 -8.09
CA GLU A 175 -13.00 4.71 -7.62
C GLU A 175 -12.61 4.25 -6.22
N VAL A 176 -11.31 4.22 -5.91
CA VAL A 176 -10.81 3.89 -4.56
C VAL A 176 -11.31 4.89 -3.51
N LEU A 177 -11.37 6.18 -3.81
CA LEU A 177 -11.90 7.20 -2.87
C LEU A 177 -13.37 7.00 -2.52
N LYS A 178 -14.14 6.32 -3.39
CA LYS A 178 -15.56 6.01 -3.16
C LYS A 178 -15.76 4.73 -2.36
N ARG A 179 -14.70 3.96 -2.08
CA ARG A 179 -14.79 2.69 -1.35
C ARG A 179 -14.84 2.92 0.14
N TYR A 180 -15.80 2.26 0.78
CA TYR A 180 -15.98 2.26 2.24
C TYR A 180 -15.95 0.86 2.84
N HIS A 181 -15.92 -0.19 2.02
CA HIS A 181 -16.10 -1.58 2.42
C HIS A 181 -14.93 -2.41 1.90
N LEU A 182 -14.57 -3.44 2.65
CA LEU A 182 -13.58 -4.42 2.23
C LEU A 182 -14.13 -5.27 1.08
N SER A 183 -13.26 -5.66 0.15
CA SER A 183 -13.57 -6.62 -0.89
C SER A 183 -13.89 -8.01 -0.31
N ALA A 184 -14.69 -8.78 -1.05
CA ALA A 184 -15.00 -10.16 -0.66
C ALA A 184 -13.75 -11.07 -0.64
N ASP A 185 -12.76 -10.73 -1.48
CA ASP A 185 -11.52 -11.49 -1.62
C ASP A 185 -10.45 -11.09 -0.60
N PHE A 186 -10.70 -10.06 0.21
CA PHE A 186 -9.73 -9.45 1.12
C PHE A 186 -8.95 -10.47 1.94
N LEU A 187 -9.64 -11.36 2.67
CA LEU A 187 -8.96 -12.35 3.53
C LEU A 187 -8.15 -13.36 2.73
N GLY A 188 -8.62 -13.74 1.53
CA GLY A 188 -7.90 -14.63 0.63
C GLY A 188 -6.62 -13.98 0.11
N ASN A 189 -6.69 -12.68 -0.19
CA ASN A 189 -5.58 -11.88 -0.68
C ASN A 189 -4.44 -11.71 0.35
N LEU A 190 -4.68 -11.94 1.64
CA LEU A 190 -3.63 -11.89 2.68
C LEU A 190 -2.75 -13.15 2.73
N THR A 191 -3.09 -14.17 1.94
CA THR A 191 -2.35 -15.44 1.89
C THR A 191 -0.90 -15.21 1.47
N GLY A 192 0.04 -15.88 2.15
CA GLY A 192 1.48 -15.73 1.90
C GLY A 192 2.11 -14.50 2.54
N MET A 193 1.34 -13.46 2.87
CA MET A 193 1.80 -12.33 3.68
C MET A 193 1.61 -12.58 5.18
N LEU A 194 0.46 -13.17 5.54
CA LEU A 194 0.07 -13.47 6.92
C LEU A 194 -0.17 -14.96 7.13
N THR A 195 0.06 -15.42 8.35
CA THR A 195 -0.37 -16.75 8.78
C THR A 195 -1.87 -16.80 9.04
N GLY A 196 -2.48 -17.98 9.02
CA GLY A 196 -3.91 -18.12 9.33
C GLY A 196 -4.30 -17.58 10.71
N ARG A 197 -3.41 -17.68 11.71
CA ARG A 197 -3.62 -17.09 13.04
C ARG A 197 -3.67 -15.57 12.98
N GLU A 198 -2.79 -14.95 12.19
CA GLU A 198 -2.77 -13.50 12.01
C GLU A 198 -4.02 -13.01 11.27
N ILE A 199 -4.50 -13.75 10.27
CA ILE A 199 -5.74 -13.44 9.56
C ILE A 199 -6.93 -13.43 10.51
N LEU A 200 -7.02 -14.38 11.46
CA LEU A 200 -8.06 -14.36 12.49
C LEU A 200 -7.99 -13.12 13.40
N THR A 201 -6.78 -12.63 13.70
CA THR A 201 -6.60 -11.37 14.43
C THR A 201 -7.08 -10.18 13.61
N VAL A 202 -6.77 -10.14 12.31
CA VAL A 202 -7.26 -9.09 11.39
C VAL A 202 -8.79 -9.04 11.38
N VAL A 203 -9.44 -10.20 11.24
CA VAL A 203 -10.91 -10.33 11.28
C VAL A 203 -11.49 -9.75 12.57
N LYS A 204 -10.84 -10.04 13.71
CA LYS A 204 -11.27 -9.52 15.02
C LYS A 204 -11.12 -8.00 15.13
N ILE A 205 -10.01 -7.44 14.64
CA ILE A 205 -9.75 -5.99 14.69
C ILE A 205 -10.74 -5.25 13.78
N LEU A 206 -10.92 -5.73 12.55
CA LEU A 206 -11.74 -5.04 11.55
C LEU A 206 -13.24 -5.35 11.65
N GLY A 207 -13.65 -6.28 12.52
CA GLY A 207 -15.05 -6.66 12.69
C GLY A 207 -15.69 -7.32 11.47
N VAL A 208 -14.89 -7.91 10.58
CA VAL A 208 -15.36 -8.60 9.36
C VAL A 208 -16.00 -9.93 9.77
N LYS A 209 -17.11 -10.31 9.15
CA LYS A 209 -17.82 -11.58 9.41
C LYS A 209 -17.76 -12.50 8.21
#